data_AF-W4QZ65-F1
#
_entry.id   AF-W4QZ65-F1
#
_cell.length_a   1.000
_cell.length_b   1.000
_cell.length_c   1.000
_cell.angle_alpha   90.00
_cell.angle_beta   90.00
_cell.angle_gamma   90.00
#
_symmetry.space_group_name_H-M   'P 1'
#
loop_
_entity.id
_entity.type
_entity.pdbx_description
1 polymer ?
#
loop_
_entity_poly.entity_id
_entity_poly.type
_entity_poly.pdbx_seq_one_letter_code
_entity_poly.pdbx_strand_id
1 'polypeptide(L)'
;MSESTEKSRVNIEKAKDKVIGAIAETMDLYGVTPAAANLYATMYFKDQMTLDEMRTELEMSKPSMSTSVRKLQEIEMVKKTFTRGSRKHTYIAEKNFFRSFMVFYCQMWEREVKMNMEAIKEAQKDLIDVMIDSTSTSEIVAESKAYYDQLEESKTYYYWLDDLVASIRSGKIFEYIPKKDQQD
;
A
#
# COMPACT_ATOMS: atom_id res chain seq x y z
N MET A 1 -17.23 -14.81 38.08
CA MET A 1 -15.86 -14.65 37.56
C MET A 1 -15.00 -14.07 38.68
N SER A 2 -13.75 -14.52 38.87
CA SER A 2 -12.88 -14.00 39.94
C SER A 2 -12.32 -12.61 39.57
N GLU A 3 -12.06 -11.76 40.57
CA GLU A 3 -11.45 -10.43 40.37
C GLU A 3 -10.11 -10.49 39.61
N SER A 4 -9.34 -11.56 39.81
CA SER A 4 -8.09 -11.83 39.09
C SER A 4 -8.29 -12.05 37.59
N THR A 5 -9.39 -12.71 37.21
CA THR A 5 -9.75 -12.94 35.80
C THR A 5 -10.13 -11.63 35.12
N GLU A 6 -10.88 -10.78 35.82
CA GLU A 6 -11.32 -9.48 35.29
C GLU A 6 -10.14 -8.54 35.07
N LYS A 7 -9.24 -8.44 36.06
CA LYS A 7 -7.98 -7.68 35.94
C LYS A 7 -7.14 -8.14 34.75
N SER A 8 -7.09 -9.45 34.50
CA SER A 8 -6.34 -10.01 33.37
C SER A 8 -6.95 -9.63 32.02
N ARG A 9 -8.29 -9.64 31.88
CA ARG A 9 -8.97 -9.18 30.66
C ARG A 9 -8.73 -7.69 30.40
N VAL A 10 -8.84 -6.85 31.42
CA VAL A 10 -8.56 -5.40 31.28
C VAL A 10 -7.13 -5.15 30.79
N ASN A 11 -6.16 -5.93 31.28
CA ASN A 11 -4.77 -5.80 30.82
C ASN A 11 -4.61 -6.22 29.35
N ILE A 12 -5.34 -7.24 28.90
CA ILE A 12 -5.33 -7.67 27.50
C ILE A 12 -5.90 -6.57 26.60
N GLU A 13 -7.05 -5.98 26.96
CA GLU A 13 -7.64 -4.90 26.16
C GLU A 13 -6.72 -3.67 26.10
N LYS A 14 -6.15 -3.25 27.24
CA LYS A 14 -5.14 -2.18 27.26
C LYS A 14 -3.91 -2.47 26.39
N ALA A 15 -3.50 -3.73 26.28
CA ALA A 15 -2.39 -4.12 25.41
C ALA A 15 -2.78 -4.03 23.93
N LYS A 16 -4.00 -4.46 23.57
CA LYS A 16 -4.53 -4.31 22.21
C LYS A 16 -4.64 -2.83 21.83
N ASP A 17 -5.20 -1.99 22.70
CA ASP A 17 -5.41 -0.56 22.43
C ASP A 17 -4.11 0.16 22.04
N LYS A 18 -2.99 -0.18 22.69
CA LYS A 18 -1.67 0.37 22.34
C LYS A 18 -1.27 0.05 20.91
N VAL A 19 -1.47 -1.20 20.49
CA VAL A 19 -1.11 -1.66 19.15
C VAL A 19 -2.11 -1.14 18.12
N ILE A 20 -3.41 -1.11 18.46
CA ILE A 20 -4.47 -0.52 17.61
C ILE A 20 -4.12 0.93 17.31
N GLY A 21 -3.77 1.72 18.33
CA GLY A 21 -3.36 3.12 18.14
C GLY A 21 -2.18 3.26 17.19
N ALA A 22 -1.10 2.49 17.41
CA ALA A 22 0.10 2.56 16.58
C ALA A 22 -0.15 2.11 15.12
N ILE A 23 -0.95 1.06 14.90
CA ILE A 23 -1.35 0.64 13.55
C ILE A 23 -2.18 1.75 12.91
N ALA A 24 -3.20 2.28 13.60
CA ALA A 24 -4.07 3.30 13.04
C ALA A 24 -3.30 4.59 12.67
N GLU A 25 -2.30 4.97 13.46
CA GLU A 25 -1.47 6.15 13.20
C GLU A 25 -0.62 6.01 11.93
N THR A 26 -0.13 4.80 11.62
CA THR A 26 0.83 4.56 10.52
C THR A 26 0.18 4.09 9.21
N MET A 27 -1.15 3.92 9.20
CA MET A 27 -1.89 3.47 8.02
C MET A 27 -2.11 4.59 6.99
N ASP A 28 -1.86 5.85 7.33
CA ASP A 28 -1.79 6.95 6.37
C ASP A 28 -0.70 6.72 5.31
N LEU A 29 0.39 6.04 5.67
CA LEU A 29 1.45 5.57 4.76
C LEU A 29 0.93 4.62 3.67
N TYR A 30 -0.21 3.97 3.92
CA TYR A 30 -0.94 3.12 2.96
C TYR A 30 -2.05 3.88 2.22
N GLY A 31 -2.07 5.21 2.33
CA GLY A 31 -3.01 6.09 1.64
C GLY A 31 -4.46 5.87 2.04
N VAL A 32 -4.73 5.44 3.27
CA VAL A 32 -6.10 5.25 3.78
C VAL A 32 -6.49 6.35 4.76
N THR A 33 -7.80 6.58 4.88
CA THR A 33 -8.34 7.60 5.81
C THR A 33 -8.21 7.15 7.27
N PRO A 34 -8.26 8.06 8.26
CA PRO A 34 -8.25 7.69 9.68
C PRO A 34 -9.35 6.69 10.05
N ALA A 35 -10.52 6.79 9.41
CA ALA A 35 -11.61 5.84 9.60
C ALA A 35 -11.26 4.41 9.13
N ALA A 36 -10.63 4.29 7.95
CA ALA A 36 -10.16 3.01 7.43
C ALA A 36 -8.98 2.45 8.23
N ALA A 37 -8.09 3.32 8.69
CA ALA A 37 -6.98 2.98 9.56
C ALA A 37 -7.46 2.34 10.87
N ASN A 38 -8.39 3.00 11.57
CA ASN A 38 -9.00 2.47 12.79
C ASN A 38 -9.73 1.16 12.54
N LEU A 39 -10.46 1.04 11.43
CA LEU A 39 -11.12 -0.20 11.06
C LEU A 39 -10.14 -1.36 10.90
N TYR A 40 -9.07 -1.18 10.13
CA TYR A 40 -8.05 -2.22 9.96
C TYR A 40 -7.37 -2.59 11.28
N ALA A 41 -6.99 -1.59 12.08
CA ALA A 41 -6.35 -1.79 13.38
C ALA A 41 -7.22 -2.59 14.34
N THR A 42 -8.53 -2.29 14.43
CA THR A 42 -9.48 -3.09 15.21
C THR A 42 -9.62 -4.51 14.67
N MET A 43 -9.75 -4.66 13.34
CA MET A 43 -9.89 -5.98 12.71
C MET A 43 -8.65 -6.87 12.88
N TYR A 44 -7.45 -6.30 13.06
CA TYR A 44 -6.21 -7.06 13.26
C TYR A 44 -6.30 -8.05 14.45
N PHE A 45 -6.99 -7.66 15.53
CA PHE A 45 -7.20 -8.50 16.71
C PHE A 45 -8.46 -9.37 16.67
N LYS A 46 -9.18 -9.38 15.54
CA LYS A 46 -10.39 -10.19 15.33
C LYS A 46 -10.09 -11.31 14.33
N ASP A 47 -10.90 -12.36 14.38
CA ASP A 47 -10.81 -13.44 13.38
C ASP A 47 -11.53 -13.04 12.09
N GLN A 48 -12.79 -12.65 12.22
CA GLN A 48 -13.59 -12.09 11.14
C GLN A 48 -14.69 -11.20 11.72
N MET A 49 -15.19 -10.26 10.92
CA MET A 49 -16.31 -9.40 11.29
C MET A 49 -17.28 -9.24 10.13
N THR A 50 -18.56 -9.12 10.42
CA THR A 50 -19.58 -8.61 9.51
C THR A 50 -19.56 -7.08 9.49
N LEU A 51 -20.12 -6.47 8.44
CA LEU A 51 -20.28 -5.01 8.38
C LEU A 51 -21.07 -4.43 9.56
N ASP A 52 -22.04 -5.19 10.09
CA ASP A 52 -22.85 -4.75 11.22
C ASP A 52 -22.00 -4.69 12.51
N GLU A 53 -21.20 -5.73 12.77
CA GLU A 53 -20.29 -5.77 13.93
C GLU A 53 -19.26 -4.64 13.87
N MET A 54 -18.66 -4.40 12.71
CA MET A 54 -17.71 -3.29 12.54
C MET A 54 -18.35 -1.94 12.85
N ARG A 55 -19.59 -1.72 12.40
CA ARG A 55 -20.31 -0.45 12.64
C ARG A 55 -20.65 -0.26 14.11
N THR A 56 -21.03 -1.33 14.79
CA THR A 56 -21.30 -1.29 16.23
C THR A 56 -20.02 -1.05 17.02
N GLU A 57 -18.92 -1.72 16.67
CA GLU A 57 -17.66 -1.62 17.43
C GLU A 57 -16.94 -0.27 17.23
N LEU A 58 -17.03 0.32 16.04
CA LEU A 58 -16.34 1.58 15.71
C LEU A 58 -17.27 2.80 15.70
N GLU A 59 -18.56 2.61 15.99
CA GLU A 59 -19.59 3.66 15.98
C GLU A 59 -19.65 4.45 14.65
N MET A 60 -19.29 3.81 13.54
CA MET A 60 -19.20 4.45 12.23
C MET A 60 -20.53 4.48 11.49
N SER A 61 -20.75 5.56 10.75
CA SER A 61 -21.87 5.65 9.81
C SER A 61 -21.76 4.59 8.71
N LYS A 62 -22.91 4.16 8.15
CA LYS A 62 -22.93 3.17 7.06
C LYS A 62 -22.11 3.58 5.83
N PRO A 63 -22.16 4.85 5.35
CA PRO A 63 -21.30 5.29 4.26
C PRO A 63 -19.81 5.23 4.63
N SER A 64 -19.43 5.72 5.82
CA SER A 64 -18.03 5.71 6.27
C SER A 64 -17.47 4.29 6.35
N MET A 65 -18.23 3.35 6.90
CA MET A 65 -17.85 1.93 6.95
C MET A 65 -17.67 1.33 5.55
N SER A 66 -18.63 1.58 4.66
CA SER A 66 -18.60 1.02 3.30
C SER A 66 -17.39 1.53 2.49
N THR A 67 -17.08 2.81 2.61
CA THR A 67 -15.89 3.41 1.98
C THR A 67 -14.60 2.88 2.58
N SER A 68 -14.55 2.74 3.91
CA SER A 68 -13.37 2.23 4.63
C SER A 68 -13.04 0.79 4.25
N VAL A 69 -14.05 -0.10 4.26
CA VAL A 69 -13.89 -1.49 3.81
C VAL A 69 -13.43 -1.54 2.35
N ARG A 70 -14.06 -0.78 1.46
CA ARG A 70 -13.67 -0.75 0.04
C ARG A 70 -12.21 -0.36 -0.12
N LYS A 71 -11.78 0.72 0.54
CA LYS A 71 -10.41 1.21 0.46
C LYS A 71 -9.39 0.17 0.94
N LEU A 72 -9.69 -0.52 2.04
CA LEU A 72 -8.83 -1.59 2.56
C LEU A 72 -8.83 -2.83 1.65
N GLN A 73 -9.93 -3.12 0.96
CA GLN A 73 -9.99 -4.18 -0.05
C GLN A 73 -9.16 -3.86 -1.29
N GLU A 74 -9.15 -2.60 -1.75
CA GLU A 74 -8.35 -2.15 -2.90
C GLU A 74 -6.85 -2.38 -2.71
N ILE A 75 -6.37 -2.29 -1.47
CA ILE A 75 -4.96 -2.52 -1.10
C ILE A 75 -4.72 -3.93 -0.50
N GLU A 76 -5.68 -4.84 -0.66
CA GLU A 76 -5.69 -6.22 -0.13
C GLU A 76 -5.49 -6.40 1.39
N MET A 77 -5.57 -5.32 2.17
CA MET A 77 -5.44 -5.40 3.64
C MET A 77 -6.70 -5.94 4.31
N VAL A 78 -7.84 -5.93 3.62
CA VAL A 78 -9.06 -6.62 4.04
C VAL A 78 -9.58 -7.49 2.90
N LYS A 79 -10.04 -8.70 3.24
CA LYS A 79 -10.65 -9.64 2.28
C LYS A 79 -12.05 -10.00 2.71
N LYS A 80 -12.96 -10.03 1.74
CA LYS A 80 -14.32 -10.52 1.91
C LYS A 80 -14.29 -12.06 1.92
N THR A 81 -14.91 -12.65 2.92
CA THR A 81 -15.01 -14.09 3.12
C THR A 81 -16.46 -14.51 3.29
N PHE A 82 -16.70 -15.82 3.18
CA PHE A 82 -18.00 -16.43 3.34
C PHE A 82 -17.96 -17.37 4.53
N THR A 83 -18.92 -17.19 5.44
CA THR A 83 -19.14 -18.15 6.52
C THR A 83 -20.20 -19.15 6.08
N ARG A 84 -19.85 -20.44 6.04
CA ARG A 84 -20.78 -21.52 5.68
C ARG A 84 -22.01 -21.49 6.58
N GLY A 85 -23.20 -21.42 5.98
CA GLY A 85 -24.47 -21.37 6.72
C GLY A 85 -24.95 -19.96 7.10
N SER A 86 -24.20 -18.90 6.80
CA SER A 86 -24.65 -17.51 6.97
C SER A 86 -24.94 -16.84 5.63
N ARG A 87 -26.02 -16.04 5.57
CA ARG A 87 -26.28 -15.14 4.44
C ARG A 87 -25.45 -13.86 4.48
N LYS A 88 -24.86 -13.54 5.63
CA LYS A 88 -24.04 -12.33 5.81
C LYS A 88 -22.61 -12.62 5.37
N HIS A 89 -22.03 -11.67 4.64
CA HIS A 89 -20.60 -11.68 4.34
C HIS A 89 -19.81 -11.31 5.58
N THR A 90 -18.67 -11.97 5.74
CA THR A 90 -17.66 -11.64 6.75
C THR A 90 -16.42 -11.10 6.07
N TYR A 91 -15.58 -10.46 6.85
CA TYR A 91 -14.35 -9.82 6.38
C TYR A 91 -13.23 -10.11 7.36
N ILE A 92 -12.04 -10.31 6.82
CA ILE A 92 -10.82 -10.63 7.58
C ILE A 92 -9.73 -9.62 7.21
N ALA A 93 -8.98 -9.16 8.20
CA ALA A 93 -7.79 -8.35 7.98
C ALA A 93 -6.58 -9.24 7.64
N GLU A 94 -5.76 -8.79 6.71
CA GLU A 94 -4.45 -9.38 6.44
C GLU A 94 -3.53 -9.14 7.65
N LYS A 95 -3.02 -10.21 8.27
CA LYS A 95 -2.16 -10.10 9.46
C LYS A 95 -0.68 -10.17 9.11
N ASN A 96 -0.34 -10.60 7.89
CA ASN A 96 1.04 -10.64 7.42
C ASN A 96 1.45 -9.26 6.88
N PHE A 97 2.13 -8.47 7.72
CA PHE A 97 2.61 -7.14 7.33
C PHE A 97 3.57 -7.15 6.14
N PHE A 98 4.37 -8.20 5.94
CA PHE A 98 5.18 -8.32 4.71
C PHE A 98 4.28 -8.37 3.49
N ARG A 99 3.19 -9.14 3.53
CA ARG A 99 2.25 -9.20 2.42
C ARG A 99 1.60 -7.83 2.17
N SER A 100 1.11 -7.17 3.20
CA SER A 100 0.50 -5.83 3.07
C SER A 100 1.48 -4.82 2.46
N PHE A 101 2.72 -4.80 2.95
CA PHE A 101 3.81 -3.97 2.41
C PHE A 101 4.07 -4.27 0.93
N MET A 102 4.30 -5.54 0.60
CA MET A 102 4.65 -5.95 -0.77
C MET A 102 3.51 -5.71 -1.75
N VAL A 103 2.26 -5.97 -1.38
CA VAL A 103 1.12 -5.72 -2.27
C VAL A 103 1.02 -4.23 -2.57
N PHE A 104 0.98 -3.40 -1.54
CA PHE A 104 0.75 -1.97 -1.67
C PHE A 104 1.90 -1.24 -2.38
N TYR A 105 3.12 -1.34 -1.85
CA TYR A 105 4.23 -0.54 -2.36
C TYR A 105 4.70 -0.98 -3.73
N CYS A 106 4.76 -2.28 -4.00
CA CYS A 106 5.11 -2.73 -5.35
C CYS A 106 4.05 -2.26 -6.37
N GLN A 107 2.75 -2.30 -6.05
CA GLN A 107 1.72 -1.77 -6.94
C GLN A 107 1.89 -0.27 -7.19
N MET A 108 2.26 0.51 -6.16
CA MET A 108 2.52 1.93 -6.31
C MET A 108 3.75 2.21 -7.18
N TRP A 109 4.86 1.52 -6.94
CA TRP A 109 6.08 1.68 -7.71
C TRP A 109 5.94 1.20 -9.16
N GLU A 110 5.25 0.08 -9.40
CA GLU A 110 4.92 -0.40 -10.76
C GLU A 110 4.14 0.68 -11.54
N ARG A 111 3.18 1.34 -10.87
CA ARG A 111 2.42 2.44 -11.47
C ARG A 111 3.32 3.64 -11.76
N GLU A 112 4.22 4.01 -10.85
CA GLU A 112 5.17 5.11 -11.01
C GLU A 112 6.10 4.87 -12.20
N VAL A 113 6.76 3.71 -12.25
CA VAL A 113 7.64 3.29 -13.34
C VAL A 113 6.90 3.38 -14.67
N LYS A 114 5.70 2.79 -14.76
CA LYS A 114 4.91 2.79 -15.99
C LYS A 114 4.59 4.21 -16.48
N MET A 115 3.98 5.03 -15.63
CA MET A 115 3.51 6.37 -16.03
C MET A 115 4.67 7.28 -16.44
N ASN A 116 5.77 7.27 -15.68
CA ASN A 116 6.90 8.14 -15.98
C ASN A 116 7.70 7.67 -17.19
N MET A 117 7.90 6.37 -17.37
CA MET A 117 8.60 5.84 -18.55
C MET A 117 7.80 6.07 -19.85
N GLU A 118 6.47 5.98 -19.81
CA GLU A 118 5.60 6.34 -20.93
C GLU A 118 5.75 7.84 -21.28
N ALA A 119 5.67 8.73 -20.28
CA ALA A 119 5.84 10.17 -20.47
C ALA A 119 7.24 10.55 -20.99
N ILE A 120 8.30 9.95 -20.44
CA ILE A 120 9.68 10.15 -20.92
C ILE A 120 9.80 9.78 -22.39
N LYS A 121 9.24 8.62 -22.78
CA LYS A 121 9.31 8.16 -24.18
C LYS A 121 8.62 9.12 -25.13
N GLU A 122 7.45 9.63 -24.77
CA GLU A 122 6.72 10.61 -25.58
C GLU A 122 7.49 11.94 -25.66
N ALA A 123 7.93 12.49 -24.54
CA ALA A 123 8.69 13.73 -24.50
C ALA A 123 10.01 13.64 -25.28
N GLN A 124 10.72 12.51 -25.18
CA GLN A 124 11.94 12.28 -25.95
C GLN A 124 11.71 12.24 -27.45
N LYS A 125 10.55 11.72 -27.90
CA LYS A 125 10.18 11.77 -29.31
C LYS A 125 9.99 13.21 -29.76
N ASP A 126 9.25 14.01 -29.00
CA ASP A 126 9.01 15.42 -29.33
C ASP A 126 10.34 16.22 -29.37
N LEU A 127 11.25 15.96 -28.44
CA LEU A 127 12.58 16.58 -28.42
C LEU A 127 13.44 16.15 -29.62
N ILE A 128 13.36 14.89 -30.04
CA ILE A 128 14.03 14.42 -31.26
C ILE A 128 13.48 15.16 -32.48
N ASP A 129 12.16 15.30 -32.59
CA ASP A 129 11.52 16.00 -33.70
C ASP A 129 12.01 17.46 -33.79
N VAL A 130 12.20 18.15 -32.65
CA VAL A 130 12.81 19.50 -32.62
C VAL A 130 14.28 19.48 -33.05
N MET A 131 15.07 18.49 -32.64
CA MET A 131 16.49 18.39 -32.97
C MET A 131 16.75 18.13 -34.47
N ILE A 132 15.83 17.45 -35.16
CA ILE A 132 15.97 17.13 -36.59
C ILE A 132 15.25 18.13 -37.51
N ASP A 133 14.42 19.02 -36.97
CA ASP A 133 13.76 20.05 -37.76
C ASP A 133 14.77 21.06 -38.32
N SER A 134 14.84 21.13 -39.64
CA SER A 134 15.68 22.06 -40.39
C SER A 134 15.39 23.55 -40.11
N THR A 135 14.25 23.87 -39.50
CA THR A 135 13.89 25.25 -39.11
C THR A 135 14.37 25.63 -37.71
N SER A 136 14.80 24.66 -36.89
CA SER A 136 15.34 24.90 -35.55
C SER A 136 16.68 25.63 -35.58
N THR A 137 16.88 26.55 -34.64
CA THR A 137 18.18 27.20 -34.43
C THR A 137 19.14 26.28 -33.67
N SER A 138 20.45 26.52 -33.78
CA SER A 138 21.45 25.74 -33.04
C SER A 138 21.27 25.81 -31.52
N GLU A 139 20.77 26.94 -31.00
CA GLU A 139 20.46 27.12 -29.58
C GLU A 139 19.29 26.23 -29.14
N ILE A 140 18.20 26.19 -29.92
CA ILE A 140 17.03 25.34 -29.64
C ILE A 140 17.40 23.85 -29.71
N VAL A 141 18.23 23.46 -30.68
CA VAL A 141 18.72 22.08 -30.81
C VAL A 141 19.57 21.70 -29.59
N ALA A 142 20.45 22.60 -29.12
CA ALA A 142 21.27 22.36 -27.94
C ALA A 142 20.44 22.23 -26.66
N GLU A 143 19.44 23.10 -26.47
CA GLU A 143 18.50 23.03 -25.35
C GLU A 143 17.70 21.71 -25.38
N SER A 144 17.16 21.34 -26.54
CA SER A 144 16.39 20.10 -26.71
C SER A 144 17.23 18.86 -26.39
N LYS A 145 18.51 18.88 -26.81
CA LYS A 145 19.45 17.81 -26.47
C LYS A 145 19.70 17.74 -24.96
N ALA A 146 19.89 18.88 -24.29
CA ALA A 146 20.13 18.90 -22.85
C ALA A 146 18.95 18.28 -22.06
N TYR A 147 17.70 18.62 -22.43
CA TYR A 147 16.53 18.00 -21.82
C TYR A 147 16.41 16.51 -22.17
N TYR A 148 16.71 16.13 -23.41
CA TYR A 148 16.70 14.73 -23.81
C TYR A 148 17.68 13.91 -22.95
N ASP A 149 18.90 14.40 -22.79
CA ASP A 149 19.94 13.75 -21.99
C ASP A 149 19.50 13.63 -20.53
N GLN A 150 18.91 14.69 -19.95
CA GLN A 150 18.36 14.66 -18.58
C GLN A 150 17.26 13.60 -18.43
N LEU A 151 16.35 13.47 -19.41
CA LEU A 151 15.32 12.44 -19.40
C LEU A 151 15.92 11.04 -19.54
N GLU A 152 16.94 10.87 -20.37
CA GLU A 152 17.64 9.59 -20.54
C GLU A 152 18.32 9.15 -19.25
N GLU A 153 19.03 10.07 -18.57
CA GLU A 153 19.67 9.80 -17.28
C GLU A 153 18.65 9.36 -16.22
N SER A 154 17.48 10.00 -16.20
CA SER A 154 16.41 9.68 -15.24
C SER A 154 15.88 8.25 -15.35
N LYS A 155 15.95 7.62 -16.54
CA LYS A 155 15.50 6.23 -16.74
C LYS A 155 16.23 5.23 -15.86
N THR A 156 17.47 5.52 -15.49
CA THR A 156 18.28 4.68 -14.60
C THR A 156 17.55 4.38 -13.29
N TYR A 157 16.90 5.38 -12.70
CA TYR A 157 16.12 5.20 -11.48
C TYR A 157 14.91 4.28 -11.70
N TYR A 158 14.18 4.46 -12.80
CA TYR A 158 12.99 3.66 -13.08
C TYR A 158 13.32 2.20 -13.40
N TYR A 159 14.43 1.93 -14.09
CA TYR A 159 14.90 0.56 -14.29
C TYR A 159 15.30 -0.09 -12.97
N TRP A 160 16.05 0.63 -12.11
CA TRP A 160 16.39 0.14 -10.78
C TRP A 160 15.16 -0.14 -9.91
N LEU A 161 14.15 0.73 -9.98
CA LEU A 161 12.90 0.56 -9.23
C LEU A 161 12.09 -0.64 -9.72
N ASP A 162 12.05 -0.89 -11.03
CA ASP A 162 11.41 -2.07 -11.61
C ASP A 162 12.11 -3.37 -11.17
N ASP A 163 13.45 -3.38 -11.17
CA ASP A 163 14.24 -4.50 -10.65
C ASP A 163 13.99 -4.73 -9.15
N LEU A 164 13.90 -3.66 -8.36
CA LEU A 164 13.57 -3.73 -6.93
C LEU A 164 12.19 -4.37 -6.73
N VAL A 165 11.17 -3.90 -7.46
CA VAL A 165 9.82 -4.47 -7.44
C VAL A 165 9.87 -5.96 -7.78
N ALA A 166 10.54 -6.34 -8.87
CA ALA A 166 10.67 -7.72 -9.30
C ALA A 166 11.35 -8.60 -8.24
N SER A 167 12.38 -8.07 -7.56
CA SER A 167 13.07 -8.76 -6.47
C SER A 167 12.17 -9.00 -5.26
N ILE A 168 11.29 -8.04 -4.94
CA ILE A 168 10.33 -8.15 -3.83
C ILE A 168 9.22 -9.14 -4.18
N ARG A 169 8.62 -9.02 -5.37
CA ARG A 169 7.56 -9.89 -5.86
C ARG A 169 8.00 -11.36 -5.95
N SER A 170 9.24 -11.60 -6.40
CA SER A 170 9.82 -12.94 -6.48
C SER A 170 10.33 -13.48 -5.13
N GLY A 171 10.45 -12.63 -4.12
CA GLY A 171 11.02 -12.98 -2.82
C GLY A 171 12.56 -13.01 -2.78
N LYS A 172 13.25 -12.79 -3.92
CA LYS A 172 14.72 -12.71 -3.99
C LYS A 172 15.29 -11.62 -3.08
N ILE A 173 14.54 -10.57 -2.79
CA ILE A 173 14.96 -9.53 -1.85
C ILE A 173 15.35 -10.10 -0.48
N PHE A 174 14.72 -11.21 -0.06
CA PHE A 174 15.00 -11.84 1.24
C PHE A 174 16.30 -12.65 1.27
N GLU A 175 16.95 -12.86 0.12
CA GLU A 175 18.33 -13.41 0.07
C GLU A 175 19.35 -12.35 0.54
N TYR A 176 19.06 -11.07 0.27
CA TYR A 176 19.91 -9.93 0.65
C TYR A 176 19.51 -9.31 1.99
N ILE A 177 18.20 -9.29 2.28
CA ILE A 177 17.63 -8.76 3.52
C ILE A 177 16.74 -9.86 4.14
N PRO A 178 17.32 -10.83 4.85
CA PRO A 178 16.57 -11.95 5.41
C PRO A 178 15.51 -11.50 6.41
N LYS A 179 14.38 -12.22 6.42
CA LYS A 179 13.44 -12.16 7.55
C LYS A 179 14.15 -12.78 8.74
N LYS A 180 14.46 -11.98 9.76
CA LYS A 180 14.97 -12.53 11.01
C LYS A 180 13.85 -13.37 11.64
N ASP A 181 14.10 -14.65 11.84
CA ASP A 181 13.22 -15.46 12.67
C ASP A 181 13.27 -14.92 14.11
N GLN A 182 12.20 -15.12 14.88
CA GLN A 182 12.08 -14.67 16.28
C GLN A 182 13.00 -15.43 17.26
N GLN A 183 14.18 -15.84 16.82
CA GLN A 183 15.25 -16.42 17.64
C GLN A 183 16.55 -15.69 17.35
N ASP A 184 16.67 -14.49 17.92
CA ASP A 184 17.92 -13.88 18.39
C ASP A 184 17.57 -12.99 19.60
#